data_AF-A0A395R461-F1
#
_entry.id   AF-A0A395R461-F1
#
_cell.length_a   1.000
_cell.length_b   1.000
_cell.length_c   1.000
_cell.angle_alpha   90.00
_cell.angle_beta   90.00
_cell.angle_gamma   90.00
#
_symmetry.space_group_name_H-M   'P 1'
#
loop_
_entity.id
_entity.type
_entity.pdbx_description
1 polymer ?
#
loop_
_entity_poly.entity_id
_entity_poly.type
_entity_poly.pdbx_seq_one_letter_code
_entity_poly.pdbx_strand_id
1 'polypeptide(L)' 'MLDAGSRYLAGSCSIQELNGYASQLATVLRFSEAHPKIKETADEWTAMIYRRWNEWNDVKDPLSEEEFRKWLKDQLLK' A
#
# COMPACT_ATOMS: atom_id res chain seq x y z
N MET A 1 -5.64 -6.60 -0.37
CA MET A 1 -5.27 -5.17 -0.42
C MET A 1 -6.34 -4.28 0.19
N LEU A 2 -7.55 -4.19 -0.38
CA LEU A 2 -8.62 -3.34 0.16
C LEU A 2 -9.01 -3.70 1.60
N ASP A 3 -9.20 -5.00 1.88
CA ASP A 3 -9.45 -5.51 3.25
C ASP A 3 -8.30 -5.15 4.20
N ALA A 4 -7.06 -5.46 3.82
CA ALA A 4 -5.87 -5.14 4.62
C ALA A 4 -5.74 -3.63 4.90
N GLY A 5 -6.06 -2.78 3.91
CA GLY A 5 -6.10 -1.34 4.08
C GLY A 5 -7.19 -0.90 5.06
N SER A 6 -8.38 -1.49 4.98
CA SER A 6 -9.47 -1.23 5.93
C SER A 6 -9.10 -1.65 7.36
N ARG A 7 -8.47 -2.82 7.52
CA ARG A 7 -7.94 -3.30 8.80
C ARG A 7 -6.82 -2.42 9.34
N TYR A 8 -5.97 -1.88 8.47
CA TYR A 8 -4.92 -0.94 8.85
C TYR A 8 -5.52 0.34 9.41
N LEU A 9 -6.53 0.91 8.73
CA LEU A 9 -7.24 2.09 9.23
C LEU A 9 -7.93 1.87 10.57
N ALA A 10 -8.42 0.64 10.81
CA ALA A 10 -9.02 0.20 12.06
C ALA A 10 -8.00 -0.20 13.15
N GLY A 11 -6.70 -0.20 12.86
CA GLY A 11 -5.64 -0.55 13.81
C GLY A 11 -5.46 -2.05 14.08
N SER A 12 -6.08 -2.91 13.26
CA SER A 12 -6.01 -4.39 13.37
C SER A 12 -5.06 -5.04 12.36
N CYS A 13 -4.36 -4.24 11.56
CA CYS A 13 -3.35 -4.67 10.60
C CYS A 13 -2.17 -3.70 10.71
N SER A 14 -0.96 -4.23 10.85
CA SER A 14 0.28 -3.48 10.90
C SER A 14 0.72 -3.02 9.51
N ILE A 15 1.67 -2.07 9.47
CA ILE A 15 2.26 -1.62 8.20
C ILE A 15 3.03 -2.77 7.50
N GLN A 16 3.65 -3.67 8.27
CA GLN A 16 4.34 -4.86 7.76
C GLN A 16 3.38 -5.84 7.10
N GLU A 17 2.23 -6.12 7.74
CA GLU A 17 1.20 -6.98 7.15
C GLU A 17 0.63 -6.37 5.87
N LEU A 18 0.32 -5.07 5.89
CA LEU A 18 -0.15 -4.36 4.72
C LEU A 18 0.88 -4.41 3.57
N ASN A 19 2.16 -4.19 3.87
CA ASN A 19 3.26 -4.32 2.91
C ASN A 19 3.39 -5.76 2.36
N GLY A 20 3.19 -6.77 3.20
CA GLY A 20 3.16 -8.17 2.80
C GLY A 20 2.09 -8.43 1.73
N TYR A 21 0.86 -7.94 1.93
CA TYR A 21 -0.20 -8.06 0.94
C TYR A 21 0.10 -7.29 -0.36
N ALA A 22 0.69 -6.10 -0.28
CA ALA A 22 1.07 -5.32 -1.46
C ALA A 22 2.16 -6.03 -2.28
N SER A 23 3.17 -6.57 -1.61
CA SER A 23 4.27 -7.32 -2.24
C SER A 23 3.79 -8.60 -2.92
N GLN A 24 2.84 -9.32 -2.29
CA GLN A 24 2.21 -10.49 -2.88
C GLN A 24 1.39 -10.12 -4.12
N LEU A 25 0.58 -9.05 -4.06
CA LEU A 25 -0.18 -8.58 -5.21
C LEU A 25 0.73 -8.17 -6.37
N ALA A 26 1.76 -7.37 -6.11
CA ALA A 26 2.74 -6.97 -7.11
C ALA A 26 3.43 -8.19 -7.75
N THR A 27 3.70 -9.24 -6.96
CA THR A 27 4.25 -10.50 -7.48
C THR A 27 3.28 -11.21 -8.40
N VAL A 28 2.00 -11.36 -8.01
CA VAL A 28 0.98 -11.96 -8.88
C VAL A 28 0.84 -11.19 -10.19
N LEU A 29 0.81 -9.85 -10.11
CA LEU A 29 0.63 -8.99 -11.28
C LEU A 29 1.80 -9.02 -12.26
N ARG A 30 3.02 -9.37 -11.82
CA ARG A 30 4.16 -9.60 -12.71
C ARG A 30 3.99 -10.81 -13.62
N PHE A 31 3.23 -11.82 -13.18
CA PHE A 31 3.07 -13.10 -13.90
C PHE A 31 1.67 -13.29 -14.49
N SER A 32 0.78 -12.30 -14.33
CA SER A 32 -0.58 -12.33 -14.87
C SER A 32 -0.74 -11.35 -16.03
N GLU A 33 -1.59 -11.68 -17.01
CA GLU A 33 -2.09 -10.73 -18.02
C GLU A 33 -3.17 -9.81 -17.43
N ALA A 34 -2.88 -9.19 -16.29
CA ALA A 34 -3.82 -8.27 -15.65
C ALA A 34 -3.96 -6.97 -16.46
N HIS A 35 -5.14 -6.37 -16.38
CA HIS A 35 -5.39 -5.08 -16.99
C HIS A 35 -4.38 -4.02 -16.47
N PRO A 36 -3.79 -3.16 -17.33
CA PRO A 36 -2.75 -2.21 -16.93
C PRO A 36 -3.10 -1.35 -15.71
N LYS A 37 -4.37 -0.92 -15.62
CA LYS A 37 -4.88 -0.13 -14.50
C LYS A 37 -4.80 -0.82 -13.12
N ILE A 38 -4.89 -2.16 -13.08
CA ILE A 38 -4.73 -2.94 -11.85
C ILE A 38 -3.26 -2.88 -11.40
N LYS A 39 -2.35 -2.98 -12.36
CA LYS A 39 -0.90 -2.87 -12.12
C LYS A 39 -0.53 -1.48 -11.60
N GLU A 40 -1.02 -0.42 -12.25
CA GLU A 40 -0.82 0.97 -11.80
C GLU A 40 -1.30 1.17 -10.35
N THR A 41 -2.47 0.63 -10.01
CA THR A 41 -3.03 0.75 -8.65
C THR A 41 -2.16 0.00 -7.63
N ALA A 42 -1.67 -1.19 -7.97
CA ALA A 42 -0.80 -1.95 -7.07
C ALA A 42 0.58 -1.30 -6.88
N ASP A 43 1.14 -0.72 -7.95
CA ASP A 43 2.39 0.02 -7.90
C ASP A 43 2.25 1.29 -7.05
N GLU A 44 1.15 2.05 -7.21
CA GLU A 44 0.85 3.22 -6.37
C GLU A 44 0.76 2.84 -4.89
N TRP A 45 0.02 1.77 -4.57
CA TRP A 45 -0.09 1.34 -3.18
C TRP A 45 1.25 0.91 -2.59
N THR A 46 2.06 0.16 -3.35
CA THR A 46 3.38 -0.28 -2.91
C THR A 46 4.30 0.92 -2.63
N ALA A 47 4.30 1.92 -3.50
CA ALA A 47 5.08 3.13 -3.33
C ALA A 47 4.66 3.93 -2.08
N MET A 48 3.35 4.07 -1.84
CA MET A 48 2.83 4.82 -0.69
C MET A 48 3.07 4.09 0.63
N ILE A 49 2.94 2.76 0.65
CA ILE A 49 3.32 1.93 1.79
C ILE A 49 4.81 2.06 2.08
N TYR A 50 5.67 2.01 1.06
CA TYR A 50 7.11 2.17 1.24
C TYR A 50 7.48 3.52 1.85
N ARG A 51 6.89 4.61 1.36
CA ARG A 51 7.09 5.96 1.92
C ARG A 51 6.63 6.06 3.37
N ARG A 52 5.55 5.38 3.76
CA ARG A 52 5.07 5.35 5.14
C ARG A 52 5.93 4.46 6.04
N TRP A 53 6.24 3.25 5.59
CA TRP A 53 6.97 2.27 6.39
C TRP A 53 8.42 2.72 6.60
N ASN A 54 9.06 3.19 5.53
CA ASN A 54 10.43 3.72 5.49
C ASN A 54 11.39 2.91 6.38
N GLU A 55 11.30 1.58 6.29
CA GLU A 55 12.00 0.65 7.21
C GLU A 55 13.51 0.89 7.22
N TRP A 56 14.06 1.23 6.05
CA TRP A 56 15.49 1.45 5.83
C TRP A 56 15.92 2.91 6.02
N ASN A 57 14.98 3.80 6.36
CA ASN A 57 15.21 5.24 6.53
C ASN A 57 15.89 5.91 5.32
N ASP A 58 15.59 5.43 4.11
CA ASP A 58 16.17 5.86 2.84
C ASP A 58 15.27 6.84 2.07
N VAL A 59 13.98 6.90 2.43
CA VAL A 59 13.05 7.88 1.87
C VAL A 59 13.32 9.25 2.50
N LYS A 60 13.75 10.22 1.67
CA LYS A 60 14.07 11.59 2.10
C LYS A 60 12.88 12.36 2.68
N ASP A 61 11.67 12.07 2.18
CA ASP A 61 10.42 12.70 2.59
C ASP A 61 9.35 11.62 2.86
N PRO A 62 9.48 10.90 3.99
CA PRO A 62 8.59 9.82 4.35
C PRO A 62 7.22 10.35 4.73
N LEU A 63 6.18 9.54 4.53
CA LEU A 63 4.84 9.91 4.93
C LEU A 63 4.67 9.73 6.44
N SER A 64 4.09 10.72 7.09
CA SER A 64 3.55 10.55 8.43
C SER A 64 2.39 9.53 8.43
N GLU A 65 2.05 9.01 9.61
CA GLU A 65 0.88 8.16 9.80
C GLU A 65 -0.40 8.84 9.32
N GLU A 66 -0.57 10.14 9.61
CA GLU A 66 -1.78 10.87 9.26
C GLU A 66 -1.93 11.04 7.75
N GLU A 67 -0.87 11.43 7.05
CA GLU A 67 -0.88 11.59 5.59
C GLU A 67 -1.15 10.27 4.89
N PHE A 68 -0.53 9.18 5.36
CA PHE A 68 -0.78 7.86 4.81
C PHE A 68 -2.21 7.39 5.05
N ARG A 69 -2.75 7.56 6.27
CA ARG A 69 -4.15 7.20 6.58
C ARG A 69 -5.14 8.03 5.76
N LYS A 70 -4.85 9.31 5.50
CA LYS A 70 -5.67 10.16 4.62
C LYS A 70 -5.70 9.61 3.20
N TRP A 71 -4.53 9.40 2.60
CA TRP A 71 -4.42 8.82 1.26
C TRP A 71 -5.12 7.45 1.18
N LEU A 72 -4.93 6.59 2.18
CA LEU A 72 -5.52 5.24 2.19
C LEU A 72 -7.06 5.29 2.25
N LYS A 73 -7.65 6.22 3.00
CA LYS A 73 -9.10 6.46 3.00
C LYS A 73 -9.59 6.88 1.62
N ASP A 74 -8.88 7.79 0.96
CA ASP A 74 -9.25 8.27 -0.38
C ASP A 74 -9.23 7.11 -1.41
N GLN A 75 -8.30 6.16 -1.29
CA GLN A 75 -8.26 4.99 -2.18
C GLN A 75 -9.40 4.00 -1.95
N LEU A 76 -9.90 3.86 -0.73
CA LEU A 76 -10.99 2.93 -0.40
C LEU A 76 -12.38 3.49 -0.75
N LEU A 77 -12.49 4.78 -1.01
CA LEU A 77 -13.73 5.47 -1.38
C LEU A 77 -13.86 5.72 -2.90
N LYS A 78 -12.83 5.41 -3.68
CA LYS A 78 -12.85 5.42 -5.16
C LYS A 78 -13.57 4.21 -5.71
#